data_AF-A0A450UR15-F1
#
_entry.id   AF-A0A450UR15-F1
#
_cell.length_a   1.000
_cell.length_b   1.000
_cell.length_c   1.000
_cell.angle_alpha   90.00
_cell.angle_beta   90.00
_cell.angle_gamma   90.00
#
_symmetry.space_group_name_H-M   'P 1'
#
loop_
_entity.id
_entity.type
_entity.pdbx_description
1 polymer ?
#
loop_
_entity_poly.entity_id
_entity_poly.type
_entity_poly.pdbx_seq_one_letter_code
_entity_poly.pdbx_strand_id
1 'polypeptide(L)'
;MVGFHSMTIRAFKLPDLEDIREDYGQAARYHGTIPDWPHFFDLDGHHRFLSGKPMLVCGNTASMLQETRYRHHFTVQGDRSIHFGPFFDDSPATPEVDTKEITTTAGCCC
;
A
#
# COMPACT_ATOMS: atom_id res chain seq x y z
N MET A 1 -25.97 15.81 3.10
CA MET A 1 -26.29 14.38 2.95
C MET A 1 -25.11 13.58 3.48
N VAL A 2 -25.32 12.49 4.21
CA VAL A 2 -24.22 11.66 4.75
C VAL A 2 -23.93 10.52 3.78
N GLY A 3 -22.67 10.35 3.37
CA GLY A 3 -22.22 9.25 2.51
C GLY A 3 -21.82 8.03 3.33
N PHE A 4 -22.16 6.84 2.84
CA PHE A 4 -21.75 5.56 3.42
C PHE A 4 -20.84 4.83 2.43
N HIS A 5 -19.75 4.23 2.94
CA HIS A 5 -18.75 3.54 2.13
C HIS A 5 -18.44 2.16 2.72
N SER A 6 -18.11 1.20 1.85
CA SER A 6 -17.56 -0.10 2.24
C SER A 6 -16.05 -0.08 2.00
N MET A 7 -15.26 -0.19 3.07
CA MET A 7 -13.80 -0.14 3.01
C MET A 7 -13.19 -1.33 3.76
N THR A 8 -12.13 -1.90 3.20
CA THR A 8 -11.30 -2.91 3.87
C THR A 8 -10.01 -2.26 4.33
N ILE A 9 -9.78 -2.24 5.65
CA ILE A 9 -8.62 -1.59 6.26
C ILE A 9 -7.66 -2.65 6.82
N ARG A 10 -6.36 -2.44 6.63
CA ARG A 10 -5.30 -3.23 7.25
C ARG A 10 -4.53 -2.36 8.24
N ALA A 11 -4.62 -2.67 9.53
CA ALA A 11 -3.89 -2.00 10.58
C ALA A 11 -2.81 -2.93 11.15
N PHE A 12 -1.57 -2.46 11.21
CA PHE A 12 -0.44 -3.20 11.77
C PHE A 12 -0.06 -2.63 13.13
N LYS A 13 0.25 -3.52 14.08
CA LYS A 13 0.80 -3.13 15.38
C LYS A 13 2.31 -3.33 15.34
N LEU A 14 3.04 -2.26 15.10
CA LEU A 14 4.49 -2.21 15.07
C LEU A 14 4.96 -0.99 15.87
N PRO A 15 6.03 -1.09 16.68
CA PRO A 15 6.45 -0.03 17.60
C PRO A 15 7.16 1.15 16.92
N ASP A 16 7.56 1.01 15.66
CA ASP A 16 8.42 1.91 14.90
C ASP A 16 7.68 2.58 13.72
N LEU A 17 6.35 2.61 13.75
CA LEU A 17 5.53 3.30 12.74
C LEU A 17 5.47 4.79 13.04
N GLU A 18 5.65 5.57 11.98
CA GLU A 18 5.55 7.02 11.97
C GLU A 18 4.20 7.46 11.39
N ASP A 19 3.78 8.69 11.67
CA ASP A 19 2.50 9.24 11.22
C ASP A 19 2.50 9.58 9.72
N ILE A 20 3.67 9.87 9.16
CA ILE A 20 3.89 10.12 7.73
C ILE A 20 4.81 9.07 7.10
N ARG A 21 4.84 9.06 5.75
CA ARG A 21 5.72 8.19 4.98
C ARG A 21 7.10 8.84 4.90
N GLU A 22 8.08 8.28 5.60
CA GLU A 22 9.47 8.77 5.60
C GLU A 22 10.39 7.93 4.70
N ASP A 23 11.30 8.59 3.99
CA ASP A 23 12.27 7.98 3.09
C ASP A 23 13.60 7.70 3.81
N TYR A 24 13.96 6.42 3.84
CA TYR A 24 15.25 5.93 4.34
C TYR A 24 16.08 5.24 3.24
N GLY A 25 15.70 5.42 1.96
CA GLY A 25 16.37 4.79 0.82
C GLY A 25 16.18 3.27 0.75
N GLN A 26 15.13 2.75 1.39
CA GLN A 26 14.87 1.31 1.47
C GLN A 26 14.17 0.79 0.21
N ALA A 27 14.47 -0.45 -0.17
CA ALA A 27 13.84 -1.12 -1.31
C ALA A 27 13.34 -2.52 -0.92
N ALA A 28 12.12 -2.87 -1.31
CA ALA A 28 11.52 -4.17 -1.07
C ALA A 28 11.39 -4.98 -2.37
N ARG A 29 11.63 -6.30 -2.29
CA ARG A 29 11.44 -7.25 -3.38
C ARG A 29 10.58 -8.42 -2.92
N TYR A 30 9.42 -8.59 -3.55
CA TYR A 30 8.55 -9.74 -3.35
C TYR A 30 9.14 -11.01 -3.99
N HIS A 31 9.01 -12.16 -3.33
CA HIS A 31 9.60 -13.42 -3.77
C HIS A 31 8.66 -14.28 -4.63
N GLY A 32 7.36 -13.95 -4.72
CA GLY A 32 6.40 -14.81 -5.39
C GLY A 32 6.07 -16.09 -4.61
N THR A 33 6.34 -16.11 -3.31
CA THR A 33 6.23 -17.33 -2.47
C THR A 33 4.94 -17.43 -1.67
N ILE A 34 4.03 -16.47 -1.76
CA ILE A 34 2.68 -16.60 -1.18
C ILE A 34 1.87 -17.52 -2.12
N PRO A 35 1.25 -18.60 -1.61
CA PRO A 35 0.39 -19.47 -2.42
C PRO A 35 -0.68 -18.68 -3.16
N ASP A 36 -0.97 -19.06 -4.41
CA ASP A 36 -1.92 -18.39 -5.32
C ASP A 36 -1.52 -16.98 -5.80
N TRP A 37 -0.44 -16.40 -5.27
CA TRP A 37 0.04 -15.06 -5.63
C TRP A 37 1.49 -15.07 -6.15
N PRO A 38 1.84 -15.88 -7.17
CA PRO A 38 3.23 -16.03 -7.60
C PRO A 38 3.78 -14.83 -8.39
N HIS A 39 2.91 -13.96 -8.92
CA HIS A 39 3.30 -12.90 -9.86
C HIS A 39 3.35 -11.51 -9.23
N PHE A 40 2.44 -11.23 -8.29
CA PHE A 40 2.40 -9.96 -7.58
C PHE A 40 1.70 -10.11 -6.23
N PHE A 41 1.91 -9.12 -5.35
CA PHE A 41 1.23 -8.99 -4.08
C PHE A 41 0.82 -7.53 -3.84
N ASP A 42 -0.46 -7.32 -3.53
CA ASP A 42 -1.00 -6.01 -3.16
C ASP A 42 -1.03 -5.87 -1.63
N LEU A 43 -0.19 -4.99 -1.09
CA LEU A 43 -0.19 -4.68 0.34
C LEU A 43 -1.40 -3.80 0.70
N ASP A 44 -1.69 -2.83 -0.15
CA ASP A 44 -2.82 -1.89 -0.10
C ASP A 44 -3.12 -1.35 -1.52
N GLY A 45 -3.92 -0.29 -1.64
CA GLY A 45 -4.31 0.31 -2.92
C GLY A 45 -3.20 1.07 -3.68
N HIS A 46 -2.01 1.21 -3.09
CA HIS A 46 -0.86 1.91 -3.69
C HIS A 46 0.34 0.99 -3.92
N HIS A 47 0.49 -0.05 -3.09
CA HIS A 47 1.67 -0.91 -3.09
C HIS A 47 1.41 -2.26 -3.77
N ARG A 48 1.65 -2.32 -5.08
CA ARG A 48 1.72 -3.56 -5.86
C ARG A 48 3.17 -3.99 -6.08
N PHE A 49 3.58 -5.07 -5.43
CA PHE A 49 4.92 -5.63 -5.59
C PHE A 49 4.92 -6.73 -6.66
N LEU A 50 5.66 -6.54 -7.75
CA LEU A 50 5.88 -7.60 -8.75
C LEU A 50 6.97 -8.56 -8.27
N SER A 51 6.76 -9.86 -8.46
CA SER A 51 7.72 -10.89 -8.06
C SER A 51 9.08 -10.68 -8.70
N GLY A 52 10.13 -10.72 -7.88
CA GLY A 52 11.52 -10.53 -8.31
C GLY A 52 11.91 -9.09 -8.64
N LYS A 53 10.96 -8.15 -8.75
CA LYS A 53 11.24 -6.74 -9.08
C LYS A 53 11.34 -5.89 -7.80
N PRO A 54 12.48 -5.23 -7.55
CA PRO A 54 12.59 -4.27 -6.45
C PRO A 54 11.70 -3.04 -6.64
N MET A 55 11.19 -2.50 -5.54
CA MET A 55 10.41 -1.26 -5.45
C MET A 55 10.92 -0.45 -4.26
N LEU A 56 11.10 0.86 -4.43
CA LEU A 56 11.40 1.77 -3.32
C LEU A 56 10.21 1.84 -2.37
N VAL A 57 10.48 1.88 -1.07
CA VAL A 57 9.44 1.90 -0.03
C VAL A 57 9.83 2.86 1.08
N CYS A 58 8.84 3.47 1.72
CA CYS A 58 9.04 4.23 2.94
C CYS A 58 9.35 3.32 4.14
N GLY A 59 9.83 3.91 5.24
CA GLY A 59 10.17 3.20 6.47
C GLY A 59 9.01 2.37 7.04
N ASN A 60 7.79 2.91 7.04
CA ASN A 60 6.60 2.20 7.51
C ASN A 60 6.33 0.94 6.69
N THR A 61 6.33 1.03 5.36
CA THR A 61 6.12 -0.12 4.46
C THR A 61 7.26 -1.14 4.63
N ALA A 62 8.51 -0.69 4.76
CA ALA A 62 9.63 -1.55 5.04
C ALA A 62 9.44 -2.35 6.34
N SER A 63 8.97 -1.73 7.42
CA SER A 63 8.69 -2.41 8.70
C SER A 63 7.49 -3.36 8.59
N MET A 64 6.42 -2.98 7.88
CA MET A 64 5.28 -3.88 7.64
C MET A 64 5.70 -5.18 6.92
N LEU A 65 6.64 -5.09 6.00
CA LEU A 65 7.14 -6.26 5.25
C LEU A 65 8.15 -7.08 6.05
N GLN A 66 9.00 -6.45 6.86
CA GLN A 66 10.07 -7.14 7.61
C GLN A 66 9.63 -7.69 8.96
N GLU A 67 8.74 -7.00 9.67
CA GLU A 67 8.44 -7.27 11.08
C GLU A 67 7.07 -7.94 11.29
N THR A 68 6.53 -8.54 10.23
CA THR A 68 5.25 -9.25 10.28
C THR A 68 5.35 -10.61 9.60
N ARG A 69 4.21 -11.32 9.46
CA ARG A 69 4.14 -12.59 8.72
C ARG A 69 4.65 -12.51 7.28
N TYR A 70 4.77 -11.32 6.69
CA TYR A 70 5.28 -11.13 5.33
C TYR A 70 6.80 -11.30 5.20
N ARG A 71 7.55 -11.31 6.31
CA ARG A 71 9.02 -11.38 6.33
C ARG A 71 9.60 -12.48 5.47
N HIS A 72 8.96 -13.64 5.43
CA HIS A 72 9.44 -14.80 4.66
C HIS A 72 9.22 -14.68 3.14
N HIS A 73 8.41 -13.70 2.72
CA HIS A 73 8.02 -13.49 1.33
C HIS A 73 8.67 -12.27 0.69
N PHE A 74 9.44 -11.49 1.47
CA PHE A 74 10.05 -10.25 1.04
C PHE A 74 11.51 -10.18 1.50
N THR A 75 12.35 -9.59 0.64
CA THR A 75 13.65 -9.07 1.06
C THR A 75 13.54 -7.56 1.04
N VAL A 76 13.88 -6.91 2.14
CA VAL A 76 14.06 -5.46 2.18
C VAL A 76 15.54 -5.16 2.30
N GLN A 77 16.02 -4.26 1.45
CA GLN A 77 17.39 -3.78 1.39
C GLN A 77 17.45 -2.36 1.96
N GLY A 78 18.48 -2.08 2.76
CA GLY A 78 18.66 -0.81 3.46
C GLY A 78 18.11 -0.84 4.88
N ASP A 79 18.46 0.18 5.65
CA ASP A 79 18.04 0.39 7.04
C ASP A 79 17.59 1.85 7.25
N ARG A 80 17.30 2.23 8.50
CA ARG A 80 16.90 3.60 8.84
C ARG A 80 18.07 4.48 9.33
N SER A 81 19.32 4.16 8.96
CA SER A 81 20.49 4.91 9.44
C SER A 81 20.63 6.32 8.83
N ILE A 82 20.06 6.55 7.65
CA ILE A 82 20.08 7.83 6.94
C ILE A 82 18.65 8.19 6.53
N HIS A 83 18.18 9.36 6.93
CA HIS A 83 16.88 9.91 6.57
C HIS A 83 17.01 10.88 5.40
N PHE A 84 16.23 10.67 4.34
CA PHE A 84 16.23 11.49 3.13
C PHE A 84 15.06 12.48 3.07
N GLY A 85 14.23 12.53 4.12
CA GLY A 85 13.03 13.35 4.20
C GLY A 85 11.75 12.56 3.85
N PRO A 86 10.63 13.25 3.57
CA PRO A 86 9.37 12.58 3.27
C PRO A 86 9.44 11.76 1.98
N PHE A 87 8.81 10.59 1.98
CA PHE A 87 8.69 9.72 0.83
C PHE A 87 7.55 10.16 -0.08
N PHE A 88 7.91 10.64 -1.28
CA PHE A 88 6.96 11.03 -2.31
C PHE A 88 6.83 9.90 -3.34
N ASP A 89 5.63 9.31 -3.40
CA ASP A 89 5.26 8.32 -4.40
C ASP A 89 4.26 8.96 -5.36
N ASP A 90 4.62 9.03 -6.65
CA ASP A 90 3.74 9.49 -7.73
C ASP A 90 2.75 8.41 -8.21
N SER A 91 2.76 7.21 -7.60
CA SER A 91 1.83 6.14 -7.98
C SER A 91 0.40 6.56 -7.65
N PRO A 92 -0.49 6.62 -8.66
CA PRO A 92 -1.87 7.01 -8.43
C PRO A 92 -2.49 6.02 -7.45
N ALA A 93 -3.14 6.56 -6.42
CA ALA A 93 -4.08 5.80 -5.62
C ALA A 93 -5.03 5.05 -6.55
N THR A 94 -5.36 3.79 -6.26
CA THR A 94 -6.60 3.21 -6.78
C THR A 94 -7.74 4.21 -6.62
N PRO A 95 -8.56 4.42 -7.66
CA PRO A 95 -9.33 5.64 -7.83
C PRO A 95 -10.19 5.92 -6.60
N GLU A 96 -10.17 7.18 -6.17
CA GLU A 96 -11.19 7.74 -5.29
C GLU A 96 -12.56 7.31 -5.82
N VAL A 97 -13.45 6.91 -4.92
CA VAL A 97 -14.84 6.60 -5.27
C VAL A 97 -15.39 7.82 -6.02
N ASP A 98 -15.58 7.69 -7.33
CA ASP A 98 -16.13 8.72 -8.21
C ASP A 98 -17.52 9.09 -7.66
N THR A 99 -17.61 10.12 -6.83
CA THR A 99 -18.86 10.77 -6.46
C THR A 99 -19.33 11.57 -7.66
N LYS A 100 -19.68 10.88 -8.75
CA LYS A 100 -20.60 11.46 -9.72
C LYS A 100 -21.92 11.66 -9.00
N GLU A 101 -22.27 12.93 -8.80
CA GLU A 101 -23.61 13.32 -8.38
C GLU A 101 -24.63 12.57 -9.24
N ILE A 102 -25.41 11.71 -8.59
CA ILE A 102 -26.60 11.13 -9.19
C ILE A 102 -27.62 12.27 -9.27
N THR A 103 -27.57 13.04 -10.36
CA THR A 103 -28.65 13.97 -10.71
C THR A 103 -29.91 13.14 -10.92
N THR A 104 -30.73 13.10 -9.88
CA THR A 104 -32.01 12.39 -9.87
C THR A 104 -32.96 13.13 -10.79
N THR A 105 -32.99 12.75 -12.07
CA THR A 105 -34.13 13.02 -12.92
C THR A 105 -35.12 11.88 -12.73
N ALA A 106 -36.15 12.17 -11.94
CA ALA A 106 -37.33 11.32 -11.81
C ALA A 106 -37.93 11.03 -13.20
N GLY A 107 -38.24 9.77 -13.50
CA GLY A 107 -38.83 9.44 -14.79
C GLY A 107 -39.09 7.96 -15.08
N CYS A 108 -40.16 7.44 -14.47
CA CYS A 108 -41.11 6.39 -14.91
C CYS A 108 -40.65 5.00 -15.40
N CYS A 109 -41.36 4.00 -14.87
CA CYS A 109 -41.47 2.62 -15.34
C CYS A 109 -42.01 2.49 -16.77
N CYS A 110 -41.45 1.54 -17.54
CA CYS A 110 -42.12 0.62 -18.47
C CYS A 110 -41.19 -0.58 -18.68
#